data_AF-A0AA39JPM3-F1
#
_entry.id   AF-A0AA39JPM3-F1
#
_cell.length_a   1.000
_cell.length_b   1.000
_cell.length_c   1.000
_cell.angle_alpha   90.00
_cell.angle_beta   90.00
_cell.angle_gamma   90.00
#
_symmetry.space_group_name_H-M   'P 1'
#
loop_
_entity.id
_entity.type
_entity.pdbx_description
1 polymer ?
#
loop_
_entity_poly.entity_id
_entity_poly.type
_entity_poly.pdbx_seq_one_letter_code
_entity_poly.pdbx_strand_id
1 'polypeptide(L)'
;EESLIDFHELIGEHSGENMTTVVWETLKMYHLTDRIMAFMMDNTTNNDTMVAHLEYLCAEAGITFSTKNSQLRCMPHTVHLA
;
A
#
# COMPACT_ATOMS: atom_id res chain seq x y z
N GLU A 1 -19.30 -8.29 -2.17
CA GLU A 1 -18.71 -8.40 -3.52
C GLU A 1 -17.37 -7.70 -3.50
N GLU A 2 -16.42 -8.16 -4.31
CA GLU A 2 -15.10 -7.53 -4.46
C GLU A 2 -15.09 -6.72 -5.75
N SER A 3 -14.42 -5.57 -5.76
CA SER A 3 -14.31 -4.70 -6.94
C SER A 3 -12.84 -4.37 -7.21
N LEU A 4 -12.42 -4.54 -8.46
CA LEU A 4 -11.14 -4.01 -8.92
C LEU A 4 -11.25 -2.48 -9.02
N ILE A 5 -10.41 -1.76 -8.28
CA ILE A 5 -10.42 -0.29 -8.26
C ILE A 5 -9.52 0.29 -9.35
N ASP A 6 -8.34 -0.31 -9.54
CA ASP A 6 -7.36 0.19 -10.51
C ASP A 6 -6.33 -0.88 -10.89
N PHE A 7 -5.70 -0.72 -12.04
CA PHE A 7 -4.50 -1.45 -12.45
C PHE A 7 -3.56 -0.49 -13.18
N HIS A 8 -2.59 0.04 -12.43
CA HIS A 8 -1.71 1.09 -12.91
C HIS A 8 -0.33 0.52 -13.27
N GLU A 9 0.15 0.82 -14.49
CA GLU A 9 1.54 0.51 -14.86
C GLU A 9 2.49 1.40 -14.05
N LEU A 10 3.45 0.80 -13.34
CA LEU A 10 4.45 1.57 -12.59
C LEU A 10 5.57 2.03 -13.54
N ILE A 11 5.60 3.33 -13.81
CA ILE A 11 6.64 3.93 -14.67
C ILE A 11 7.83 4.36 -13.79
N GLY A 12 9.04 4.03 -14.23
CA GLY A 12 10.28 4.35 -13.52
C GLY A 12 10.76 3.23 -12.60
N GLU A 13 11.43 3.57 -11.50
CA GLU A 13 11.98 2.58 -10.57
C GLU A 13 10.87 1.88 -9.78
N HIS A 14 11.08 0.59 -9.52
CA HIS A 14 10.18 -0.21 -8.68
C HIS A 14 10.48 -0.03 -7.18
N SER A 15 10.69 1.22 -6.76
CA SER A 15 10.93 1.59 -5.36
C SER A 15 9.63 1.72 -4.58
N GLY A 16 9.71 1.56 -3.25
CA GLY A 16 8.54 1.71 -2.38
C GLY A 16 7.92 3.10 -2.48
N GLU A 17 8.73 4.15 -2.56
CA GLU A 17 8.28 5.54 -2.69
C GLU A 17 7.52 5.80 -4.00
N ASN A 18 7.98 5.22 -5.11
CA ASN A 18 7.28 5.35 -6.39
C ASN A 18 5.95 4.58 -6.35
N MET A 19 5.96 3.36 -5.82
CA MET A 19 4.74 2.58 -5.60
C MET A 19 3.74 3.34 -4.73
N THR A 20 4.18 3.93 -3.61
CA THR A 20 3.32 4.71 -2.72
C THR A 20 2.71 5.90 -3.42
N THR A 21 3.48 6.60 -4.25
CA THR A 21 2.97 7.74 -5.01
C THR A 21 1.79 7.30 -5.89
N VAL A 22 1.94 6.23 -6.66
CA VAL A 22 0.87 5.71 -7.52
C VAL A 22 -0.35 5.29 -6.69
N VAL A 23 -0.15 4.50 -5.64
CA VAL A 23 -1.24 4.06 -4.76
C VAL A 23 -1.97 5.25 -4.14
N TRP A 24 -1.24 6.24 -3.64
CA TRP A 24 -1.82 7.42 -2.99
C TRP A 24 -2.64 8.28 -3.95
N GLU A 25 -2.17 8.47 -5.19
CA GLU A 25 -2.96 9.17 -6.22
C GLU A 25 -4.26 8.42 -6.54
N THR A 26 -4.22 7.09 -6.68
CA THR A 26 -5.43 6.28 -6.86
C THR A 26 -6.38 6.43 -5.66
N LEU A 27 -5.88 6.36 -4.42
CA LEU A 27 -6.71 6.54 -3.22
C LEU A 27 -7.35 7.94 -3.15
N LYS A 28 -6.62 8.99 -3.54
CA LYS A 28 -7.19 10.34 -3.63
C LYS A 28 -8.27 10.45 -4.70
N MET A 29 -8.03 9.87 -5.89
CA MET A 29 -8.97 9.89 -7.01
C MET A 29 -10.33 9.31 -6.62
N TYR A 30 -10.34 8.25 -5.82
CA TYR A 30 -11.57 7.58 -5.36
C TYR A 30 -12.06 8.04 -3.98
N HIS A 31 -11.41 9.03 -3.35
CA HIS A 31 -11.73 9.51 -2.00
C HIS A 31 -11.69 8.40 -0.93
N LEU A 32 -10.64 7.58 -0.98
CA LEU A 32 -10.43 6.41 -0.12
C LEU A 32 -9.28 6.56 0.88
N THR A 33 -8.61 7.72 0.91
CA THR A 33 -7.40 7.95 1.74
C THR A 33 -7.61 7.66 3.23
N ASP A 34 -8.80 7.95 3.76
CA ASP A 34 -9.18 7.71 5.17
C ASP A 34 -9.98 6.41 5.38
N ARG A 35 -10.09 5.58 4.34
CA ARG A 35 -10.89 4.34 4.33
C ARG A 35 -10.06 3.07 4.24
N ILE A 36 -8.73 3.19 4.34
CA ILE A 36 -7.84 2.03 4.28
C ILE A 36 -7.67 1.41 5.66
N MET A 37 -8.01 0.12 5.75
CA MET A 37 -7.79 -0.68 6.96
C MET A 37 -6.43 -1.38 6.95
N ALA A 38 -6.07 -2.00 5.83
CA ALA A 38 -4.86 -2.81 5.72
C ALA A 38 -4.39 -2.97 4.27
N PHE A 39 -3.10 -3.27 4.12
CA PHE A 39 -2.46 -3.69 2.87
C PHE A 39 -2.06 -5.16 2.98
N MET A 40 -2.49 -5.98 2.03
CA MET A 40 -2.04 -7.37 1.87
C MET A 40 -1.15 -7.47 0.63
N MET A 41 0.12 -7.80 0.82
CA MET A 41 1.12 -7.82 -0.24
C MET A 41 2.11 -8.97 -0.07
N ASP A 42 2.88 -9.31 -1.09
CA ASP A 42 3.91 -10.33 -1.01
C ASP A 42 5.08 -9.91 -0.08
N ASN A 43 5.99 -10.86 0.18
CA ASN A 43 7.07 -10.70 1.16
C ASN A 43 8.33 -10.10 0.52
N THR A 44 8.18 -8.93 -0.10
CA THR A 44 9.27 -8.15 -0.69
C THR A 44 9.53 -6.89 0.14
N THR A 45 10.79 -6.45 0.17
CA THR A 45 11.21 -5.32 1.02
C THR A 45 10.69 -3.97 0.53
N ASN A 46 10.47 -3.82 -0.77
CA ASN A 46 9.90 -2.57 -1.33
C ASN A 46 8.46 -2.32 -0.82
N ASN A 47 7.69 -3.37 -0.52
CA ASN A 47 6.39 -3.25 0.11
C ASN A 47 6.49 -2.66 1.53
N ASP A 48 7.55 -3.00 2.28
CA ASP A 48 7.78 -2.46 3.62
C ASP A 48 8.07 -0.96 3.54
N THR A 49 8.92 -0.55 2.60
CA THR A 49 9.19 0.86 2.31
C THR A 49 7.92 1.60 1.85
N MET A 50 7.09 0.95 1.02
CA MET A 50 5.86 1.54 0.50
C MET A 50 4.88 1.91 1.62
N VAL A 51 4.59 0.97 2.54
CA VAL A 51 3.65 1.25 3.65
C VAL A 51 4.22 2.28 4.63
N ALA A 52 5.53 2.25 4.89
CA ALA A 52 6.17 3.28 5.72
C ALA A 52 6.04 4.69 5.11
N HIS A 53 6.22 4.82 3.79
CA HIS A 53 6.02 6.10 3.10
C HIS A 53 4.55 6.52 3.09
N LEU A 54 3.62 5.55 3.03
CA LEU A 54 2.19 5.83 3.10
C LEU A 54 1.78 6.35 4.49
N GLU A 55 2.33 5.78 5.57
CA GLU A 55 2.10 6.27 6.94
C GLU A 55 2.55 7.73 7.10
N TYR A 56 3.67 8.11 6.46
CA TYR A 56 4.10 9.51 6.39
C TYR A 56 3.06 10.39 5.69
N LEU A 57 2.56 10.00 4.51
CA LEU A 57 1.53 10.77 3.78
C LEU A 57 0.20 10.87 4.54
N CYS A 58 -0.20 9.80 5.22
CA CYS A 58 -1.36 9.82 6.11
C CYS A 58 -1.17 10.82 7.24
N ALA A 59 0.00 10.87 7.87
CA ALA A 59 0.30 11.84 8.93
C ALA A 59 0.25 13.28 8.41
N GLU A 60 0.79 13.56 7.22
CA GLU A 60 0.68 14.89 6.58
C GLU A 60 -0.78 15.27 6.27
N ALA A 61 -1.60 14.29 5.92
CA ALA A 61 -3.04 14.48 5.66
C ALA A 61 -3.90 14.51 6.94
N GLY A 62 -3.31 14.34 8.13
CA GLY A 62 -4.04 14.27 9.41
C GLY A 62 -4.84 12.98 9.60
N ILE A 63 -4.49 11.91 8.89
CA ILE A 63 -5.14 10.60 8.93
C ILE A 63 -4.38 9.70 9.90
N THR A 64 -5.09 9.11 10.85
CA THR A 64 -4.48 8.11 11.76
C THR A 64 -4.34 6.78 11.03
N PHE A 65 -3.10 6.41 10.74
CA PHE A 65 -2.75 5.13 10.12
C PHE A 65 -1.52 4.56 10.81
N SER A 66 -1.42 3.24 10.94
CA SER A 66 -0.25 2.58 11.53
C SER A 66 0.22 1.42 10.66
N THR A 67 1.44 1.52 10.13
CA THR A 67 2.05 0.46 9.31
C THR A 67 2.06 -0.87 10.06
N LYS A 68 2.46 -0.84 11.33
CA LYS A 68 2.58 -2.02 12.19
C LYS A 68 1.26 -2.80 12.34
N ASN A 69 0.13 -2.09 12.38
CA ASN A 69 -1.18 -2.70 12.58
C ASN A 69 -1.90 -3.03 11.26
N SER A 70 -1.44 -2.45 10.14
CA SER A 70 -2.17 -2.44 8.87
C SER A 70 -1.44 -3.19 7.76
N GLN A 71 -0.22 -3.68 7.99
CA GLN A 71 0.54 -4.45 7.00
C GLN A 71 0.36 -5.96 7.20
N LEU A 72 -0.13 -6.64 6.16
CA LEU A 72 -0.33 -8.09 6.12
C LEU A 72 0.51 -8.70 4.98
N ARG A 73 1.04 -9.91 5.23
CA ARG A 73 1.71 -10.71 4.19
C ARG A 73 0.69 -11.56 3.43
N CYS A 74 0.92 -11.73 2.14
CA CYS A 74 0.12 -12.56 1.27
C CYS A 74 0.26 -14.03 1.66
N MET A 75 -0.85 -14.64 2.11
CA MET A 75 -0.88 -16.02 2.61
C MET A 75 -0.29 -17.04 1.62
N PRO A 76 -0.72 -17.09 0.34
CA PRO A 76 -0.13 -17.99 -0.64
C PRO A 76 1.39 -17.85 -0.77
N HIS A 77 1.91 -16.62 -0.76
CA HIS A 77 3.34 -16.37 -0.88
C HIS A 77 4.09 -16.85 0.37
N THR A 78 3.56 -16.59 1.57
CA THR A 78 4.14 -17.08 2.83
C THR A 78 4.18 -18.62 2.88
N VAL A 79 3.12 -19.31 2.44
CA VAL A 79 3.10 -20.78 2.38
C VAL A 79 4.14 -21.31 1.38
N HIS A 80 4.34 -20.63 0.25
CA HIS A 80 5.33 -21.04 -0.74
C HIS A 80 6.78 -20.83 -0.29
N LEU A 81 7.02 -19.97 0.71
CA LEU A 81 8.34 -19.74 1.30
C LEU A 81 8.69 -20.70 2.45
N ALA A 82 7.71 -21.43 3.00
CA ALA A 82 7.83 -22.24 4.22
C ALA A 82 8.37 -23.66 3.97
#